data_AF-A0A1H4DWC6-F1
#
_entry.id   AF-A0A1H4DWC6-F1
#
_cell.length_a   1.000
_cell.length_b   1.000
_cell.length_c   1.000
_cell.angle_alpha   90.00
_cell.angle_beta   90.00
_cell.angle_gamma   90.00
#
_symmetry.space_group_name_H-M   'P 1'
#
loop_
_entity.id
_entity.type
_entity.pdbx_description
1 polymer ?
#
loop_
_entity_poly.entity_id
_entity_poly.type
_entity_poly.pdbx_seq_one_letter_code
_entity_poly.pdbx_strand_id
1 'polypeptide(L)'
;MSDAPAPSPAPEPSPAPARRRPLPAGYREGIITAVTVIIGFSLSFVRYWAFEAPGDWTGRSIIALIALLIPIAAEIYTLYRALLVEDDDEATYKVTVKWFIGSVCGMLVSVSLAAIVLSGRP
;
A
#
# COMPACT_ATOMS: atom_id res chain seq x y z
N MET A 1 6.10 70.13 6.36
CA MET A 1 5.38 69.10 7.13
C MET A 1 5.47 67.83 6.29
N SER A 2 6.50 67.00 6.49
CA SER A 2 6.61 65.70 5.82
C SER A 2 6.07 64.64 6.76
N ASP A 3 4.94 64.04 6.40
CA ASP A 3 4.43 62.85 7.08
C ASP A 3 5.38 61.68 6.81
N ALA A 4 5.92 61.11 7.88
CA ALA A 4 6.64 59.86 7.82
C ALA A 4 5.64 58.71 7.57
N PRO A 5 5.91 57.76 6.65
CA PRO A 5 5.03 56.63 6.42
C PRO A 5 4.94 55.76 7.68
N ALA A 6 3.72 55.37 8.03
CA ALA A 6 3.44 54.51 9.18
C ALA A 6 4.21 53.17 9.06
N PRO A 7 4.69 52.59 10.18
CA PRO A 7 5.40 51.32 10.16
C PRO A 7 4.49 50.20 9.64
N SER A 8 4.99 49.44 8.66
CA SER A 8 4.29 48.27 8.13
C SER A 8 3.94 47.27 9.24
N PRO A 9 2.75 46.62 9.19
CA PRO A 9 2.37 45.60 10.15
C PRO A 9 3.39 44.45 10.12
N ALA A 10 3.77 43.98 11.31
CA ALA A 10 4.69 42.86 11.48
C ALA A 10 4.14 41.62 10.75
N PRO A 11 5.01 40.81 10.10
CA PRO A 11 4.57 39.59 9.43
C PRO A 11 3.87 38.67 10.43
N GLU A 12 2.65 38.25 10.10
CA GLU A 12 1.91 37.27 10.89
C GLU A 12 2.74 35.98 11.04
N PRO A 13 2.72 35.34 12.22
CA PRO A 13 3.48 34.12 12.44
C PRO A 13 2.99 33.03 11.49
N SER A 14 3.83 32.67 10.52
CA SER A 14 3.62 31.53 9.63
C SER A 14 3.32 30.28 10.48
N PRO A 15 2.29 29.47 10.15
CA PRO A 15 1.93 28.30 10.94
C PRO A 15 3.15 27.39 11.06
N ALA A 16 3.61 27.16 12.29
CA ALA A 16 4.77 26.32 12.57
C ALA A 16 4.58 24.95 11.88
N PRO A 17 5.60 24.43 11.16
CA PRO A 17 5.48 23.15 10.48
C PRO A 17 5.05 22.09 11.49
N ALA A 18 4.03 21.30 11.11
CA ALA A 18 3.50 20.23 11.95
C ALA A 18 4.67 19.40 12.51
N ARG A 19 4.79 19.36 13.83
CA ARG A 19 5.94 18.76 14.52
C ARG A 19 5.94 17.25 14.20
N ARG A 20 6.89 16.81 13.36
CA ARG A 20 7.05 15.40 13.00
C ARG A 20 7.20 14.56 14.27
N ARG A 21 6.45 13.47 14.36
CA ARG A 21 6.50 12.56 15.51
C ARG A 21 7.22 11.29 15.07
N PRO A 22 8.49 11.10 15.48
CA PRO A 22 9.27 9.95 15.05
C PRO A 22 8.66 8.66 15.59
N LEU A 23 8.70 7.61 14.76
CA LEU A 23 8.25 6.28 15.13
C LEU A 23 9.21 5.61 16.12
N PRO A 24 8.70 4.76 17.03
CA PRO A 24 9.55 3.87 17.82
C PRO A 24 10.32 2.91 16.90
N ALA A 25 11.54 2.55 17.31
CA ALA A 25 12.38 1.61 16.57
C ALA A 25 11.66 0.27 16.34
N GLY A 26 11.85 -0.30 15.14
CA GLY A 26 11.33 -1.62 14.76
C GLY A 26 9.95 -1.64 14.06
N TYR A 27 9.13 -0.58 14.17
CA TYR A 27 7.83 -0.54 13.47
C TYR A 27 7.97 -0.54 11.95
N ARG A 28 9.00 0.13 11.43
CA ARG A 28 9.34 0.15 10.01
C ARG A 28 9.83 -1.20 9.50
N GLU A 29 10.78 -1.78 10.21
CA GLU A 29 11.30 -3.11 9.88
C GLU A 29 10.18 -4.16 9.90
N GLY A 30 9.26 -4.05 10.87
CA GLY A 30 8.09 -4.91 10.97
C GLY A 30 7.15 -4.80 9.76
N ILE A 31 6.81 -3.59 9.32
CA ILE A 31 5.92 -3.41 8.16
C ILE A 31 6.60 -3.83 6.85
N ILE A 32 7.89 -3.53 6.67
CA ILE A 32 8.66 -3.95 5.49
C ILE A 32 8.69 -5.49 5.41
N THR A 33 8.96 -6.15 6.54
CA THR A 33 8.97 -7.61 6.62
C THR A 33 7.59 -8.19 6.31
N ALA A 34 6.52 -7.65 6.89
CA ALA A 34 5.16 -8.12 6.63
C ALA A 34 4.77 -7.98 5.15
N VAL A 35 5.06 -6.82 4.54
CA VAL A 35 4.74 -6.56 3.13
C VAL A 35 5.51 -7.51 2.20
N THR A 36 6.79 -7.72 2.44
CA THR A 36 7.61 -8.63 1.60
C THR A 36 7.16 -10.08 1.70
N VAL A 37 6.78 -10.56 2.89
CA VAL A 37 6.20 -11.90 3.08
C VAL A 37 4.90 -12.05 2.29
N ILE A 38 4.01 -11.06 2.37
CA ILE A 38 2.75 -11.10 1.62
C ILE A 38 3.00 -11.08 0.11
N ILE A 39 3.88 -10.20 -0.41
CA ILE A 39 4.25 -10.20 -1.83
C ILE A 39 4.77 -11.57 -2.26
N GLY A 40 5.66 -12.18 -1.46
CA GLY A 40 6.19 -13.51 -1.74
C GLY A 40 5.09 -14.57 -1.84
N PHE A 41 4.10 -14.51 -0.95
CA PHE A 41 2.93 -15.39 -0.99
C PHE A 41 2.06 -15.13 -2.22
N SER A 42 1.76 -13.86 -2.54
CA SER A 42 0.97 -13.46 -3.70
C SER A 42 1.60 -13.92 -5.02
N LEU A 43 2.91 -13.75 -5.17
CA LEU A 43 3.65 -14.21 -6.36
C LEU A 43 3.70 -15.73 -6.45
N SER A 44 3.85 -16.42 -5.32
CA SER A 44 3.79 -17.88 -5.26
C SER A 44 2.42 -18.41 -5.70
N PHE A 45 1.34 -17.74 -5.29
CA PHE A 45 -0.01 -18.06 -5.74
C PHE A 45 -0.19 -17.83 -7.25
N VAL A 46 0.30 -16.70 -7.78
CA VAL A 46 0.28 -16.42 -9.23
C VAL A 46 1.04 -17.50 -10.00
N ARG A 47 2.21 -17.91 -9.53
CA ARG A 47 3.00 -18.99 -10.14
C ARG A 47 2.21 -20.30 -10.18
N TYR A 48 1.65 -20.70 -9.05
CA TYR A 48 0.82 -21.90 -8.96
C TYR A 48 -0.37 -21.81 -9.93
N TRP A 49 -1.07 -20.68 -9.95
CA TRP A 49 -2.22 -20.45 -10.81
C TRP A 49 -1.88 -20.50 -12.31
N ALA A 50 -0.75 -19.92 -12.72
CA ALA A 50 -0.37 -19.83 -14.11
C ALA A 50 0.23 -21.13 -14.68
N PHE A 51 0.88 -21.94 -13.85
CA PHE A 51 1.69 -23.07 -14.34
C PHE A 51 1.32 -24.44 -13.77
N GLU A 52 0.71 -24.50 -12.58
CA GLU A 52 0.50 -25.76 -11.86
C GLU A 52 -0.98 -26.11 -11.69
N ALA A 53 -1.87 -25.13 -11.67
CA ALA A 53 -3.29 -25.35 -11.43
C ALA A 53 -3.91 -26.18 -12.57
N PRO A 54 -4.54 -27.32 -12.26
CA PRO A 54 -5.20 -28.15 -13.26
C PRO A 54 -6.45 -27.43 -13.81
N GLY A 55 -6.47 -27.23 -15.13
CA GLY A 55 -7.61 -26.70 -15.86
C GLY A 55 -7.21 -25.71 -16.95
N ASP A 56 -8.02 -25.66 -18.02
CA ASP A 56 -7.75 -24.77 -19.15
C ASP A 56 -7.80 -23.29 -18.75
N TRP A 57 -7.00 -22.49 -19.45
CA TRP A 57 -7.10 -21.04 -19.47
C TRP A 57 -8.45 -20.63 -20.06
N THR A 58 -9.37 -20.24 -19.17
CA THR A 58 -10.68 -19.71 -19.56
C THR A 58 -10.67 -18.19 -19.39
N GLY A 59 -11.52 -17.47 -20.11
CA GLY A 59 -11.62 -16.01 -19.92
C GLY A 59 -11.88 -15.61 -18.45
N ARG A 60 -12.61 -16.45 -17.70
CA ARG A 60 -12.86 -16.25 -16.26
C ARG A 60 -11.59 -16.42 -15.41
N SER A 61 -10.71 -17.38 -15.73
CA SER A 61 -9.45 -17.55 -15.01
C SER A 61 -8.45 -16.42 -15.30
N ILE A 62 -8.48 -15.87 -16.51
CA ILE A 62 -7.70 -14.67 -16.88
C ILE A 62 -8.20 -13.45 -16.09
N ILE A 63 -9.51 -13.24 -16.01
CA ILE A 63 -10.09 -12.13 -15.23
C ILE A 63 -9.70 -12.25 -13.76
N ALA A 64 -9.78 -13.45 -13.17
CA ALA A 64 -9.36 -13.68 -11.79
C ALA A 64 -7.86 -13.39 -11.58
N LEU A 65 -7.01 -13.76 -12.54
CA LEU A 65 -5.57 -13.44 -12.49
C LEU A 65 -5.34 -11.92 -12.53
N ILE A 66 -6.00 -11.21 -13.44
CA ILE A 66 -5.91 -9.74 -13.53
C ILE A 66 -6.40 -9.08 -12.24
N ALA A 67 -7.49 -9.58 -11.66
CA ALA A 67 -8.00 -9.09 -10.38
C ALA A 67 -6.96 -9.23 -9.26
N LEU A 68 -6.18 -10.32 -9.26
CA LEU A 68 -5.10 -10.56 -8.29
C LEU A 68 -3.86 -9.68 -8.52
N LEU A 69 -3.60 -9.20 -9.75
CA LEU A 69 -2.48 -8.29 -10.01
C LEU A 69 -2.67 -6.92 -9.36
N ILE A 70 -3.91 -6.48 -9.16
CA ILE A 70 -4.25 -5.19 -8.52
C ILE A 70 -3.74 -5.13 -7.07
N PRO A 71 -4.08 -6.06 -6.16
CA PRO A 71 -3.55 -6.06 -4.80
C PRO A 71 -2.03 -6.26 -4.75
N ILE A 72 -1.45 -7.06 -5.65
CA ILE A 72 0.03 -7.20 -5.75
C ILE A 72 0.69 -5.85 -6.05
N ALA A 73 0.16 -5.09 -6.99
CA ALA A 73 0.67 -3.76 -7.30
C ALA A 73 0.54 -2.80 -6.09
N ALA A 74 -0.57 -2.90 -5.34
CA ALA A 74 -0.78 -2.14 -4.12
C ALA A 74 0.19 -2.54 -2.98
N GLU A 75 0.53 -3.83 -2.85
CA GLU A 75 1.54 -4.34 -1.92
C GLU A 75 2.92 -3.80 -2.27
N ILE A 76 3.31 -3.83 -3.55
CA ILE A 76 4.58 -3.26 -4.04
C ILE A 76 4.64 -1.76 -3.79
N TYR A 77 3.54 -1.04 -4.05
CA TYR A 77 3.46 0.39 -3.76
C TYR A 77 3.55 0.70 -2.26
N THR A 78 2.95 -0.14 -1.42
CA THR A 78 3.07 -0.06 0.04
C THR A 78 4.51 -0.29 0.48
N LEU A 79 5.21 -1.28 -0.10
CA LEU A 79 6.62 -1.53 0.16
C LEU A 79 7.47 -0.34 -0.23
N TYR A 80 7.26 0.20 -1.44
CA TYR A 80 7.92 1.41 -1.90
C TYR A 80 7.76 2.51 -0.85
N ARG A 81 6.52 2.82 -0.45
CA ARG A 81 6.25 3.87 0.54
C ARG A 81 6.90 3.59 1.90
N ALA A 82 6.89 2.34 2.37
CA ALA A 82 7.53 1.95 3.63
C ALA A 82 9.06 2.15 3.61
N LEU A 83 9.69 2.17 2.43
CA LEU A 83 11.13 2.43 2.27
C LEU A 83 11.47 3.93 2.23
N LEU A 84 10.50 4.82 2.02
CA LEU A 84 10.74 6.27 2.05
C LEU A 84 11.02 6.74 3.47
N VAL A 85 11.94 7.71 3.61
CA VAL A 85 12.29 8.33 4.91
C VAL A 85 11.10 9.09 5.49
N GLU A 86 10.20 9.59 4.64
CA GLU A 86 8.96 10.26 5.02
C GLU A 86 8.03 9.39 5.88
N ASP A 87 8.17 8.07 5.76
CA ASP A 87 7.37 7.10 6.50
C ASP A 87 7.93 6.85 7.93
N ASP A 88 8.95 7.62 8.39
CA ASP A 88 9.47 7.65 9.78
C ASP A 88 8.58 8.49 10.68
N ASP A 89 7.69 9.24 10.06
CA ASP A 89 6.65 10.00 10.74
C ASP A 89 5.40 9.13 10.99
N GLU A 90 4.88 9.22 12.21
CA GLU A 90 3.70 8.46 12.64
C GLU A 90 2.48 8.67 11.72
N ALA A 91 2.28 9.87 11.17
CA ALA A 91 1.13 10.16 10.32
C ALA A 91 1.26 9.43 8.98
N THR A 92 2.42 9.51 8.32
CA THR A 92 2.69 8.82 7.05
C THR A 92 2.59 7.31 7.21
N TYR A 93 3.19 6.77 8.27
CA TYR A 93 3.16 5.33 8.58
C TYR A 93 1.74 4.78 8.72
N LYS A 94 0.84 5.49 9.41
CA LYS A 94 -0.56 5.08 9.52
C LYS A 94 -1.25 5.00 8.16
N VAL A 95 -0.88 5.86 7.22
CA VAL A 95 -1.40 5.78 5.85
C VAL A 95 -0.83 4.53 5.17
N THR A 96 0.45 4.23 5.32
CA THR A 96 1.09 3.00 4.80
C THR A 96 0.44 1.74 5.32
N VAL A 97 0.19 1.65 6.63
CA VAL A 97 -0.54 0.53 7.25
C VAL A 97 -1.95 0.38 6.66
N LYS A 98 -2.68 1.47 6.44
CA LYS A 98 -4.03 1.41 5.83
C LYS A 98 -3.98 0.89 4.39
N TRP A 99 -3.00 1.32 3.61
CA TRP A 99 -2.78 0.83 2.24
C TRP A 99 -2.42 -0.66 2.24
N PHE A 100 -1.55 -1.09 3.16
CA PHE A 100 -1.21 -2.50 3.35
C PHE A 100 -2.42 -3.36 3.69
N ILE A 101 -3.22 -2.95 4.68
CA ILE A 101 -4.43 -3.71 5.07
C ILE A 101 -5.42 -3.75 3.91
N GLY A 102 -5.59 -2.64 3.20
CA GLY A 102 -6.44 -2.58 2.01
C GLY A 102 -6.00 -3.54 0.91
N SER A 103 -4.69 -3.65 0.65
CA SER A 103 -4.14 -4.57 -0.34
C SER A 103 -4.32 -6.03 0.09
N VAL A 104 -4.07 -6.36 1.36
CA VAL A 104 -4.28 -7.71 1.91
C VAL A 104 -5.76 -8.11 1.79
N CYS A 105 -6.70 -7.23 2.14
CA CYS A 105 -8.12 -7.50 1.96
C CYS A 105 -8.47 -7.73 0.48
N GLY A 106 -7.95 -6.89 -0.43
CA GLY A 106 -8.13 -7.06 -1.86
C GLY A 106 -7.55 -8.38 -2.40
N MET A 107 -6.38 -8.79 -1.89
CA MET A 107 -5.76 -10.07 -2.18
C MET A 107 -6.67 -11.23 -1.77
N LEU A 108 -7.17 -11.23 -0.53
CA LEU A 108 -8.05 -12.29 -0.02
C LEU A 108 -9.33 -12.42 -0.84
N VAL A 109 -9.94 -11.29 -1.24
CA VAL A 109 -11.12 -11.29 -2.12
C VAL A 109 -10.78 -11.88 -3.49
N SER A 110 -9.65 -11.48 -4.07
CA SER A 110 -9.20 -11.96 -5.39
C SER A 110 -8.90 -13.46 -5.38
N VAL A 111 -8.22 -13.96 -4.34
CA VAL A 111 -7.95 -15.39 -4.15
C VAL A 111 -9.25 -16.17 -3.96
N SER A 112 -10.21 -15.64 -3.19
CA SER A 112 -11.51 -16.28 -3.01
C SER A 112 -12.28 -16.38 -4.32
N LEU A 113 -12.28 -15.32 -5.12
CA LEU A 113 -12.89 -15.31 -6.45
C LEU A 113 -12.22 -16.33 -7.38
N ALA A 114 -10.89 -16.40 -7.38
CA ALA A 114 -10.13 -17.38 -8.14
C ALA A 114 -10.50 -18.82 -7.72
N ALA A 115 -10.59 -19.09 -6.42
CA ALA A 115 -11.02 -20.39 -5.90
C ALA A 115 -12.43 -20.77 -6.37
N ILE A 116 -13.38 -19.82 -6.34
CA ILE A 116 -14.75 -20.05 -6.83
C ILE A 116 -14.74 -20.38 -8.33
N VAL A 117 -13.96 -19.66 -9.13
CA VAL A 117 -13.80 -19.92 -10.57
C VAL A 117 -13.25 -21.32 -10.82
N LEU A 118 -12.34 -21.81 -9.97
CA LEU A 118 -11.80 -23.16 -10.06
C LEU A 118 -12.83 -24.22 -9.65
N SER A 119 -13.61 -23.99 -8.58
CA SER A 119 -14.59 -24.95 -8.06
C SER A 119 -15.87 -25.06 -8.90
N GLY A 120 -16.23 -24.01 -9.66
CA GLY A 120 -17.46 -23.94 -10.44
C GLY A 120 -17.43 -24.65 -11.80
N ARG A 121 -16.55 -25.64 -11.97
CA ARG A 121 -16.48 -26.46 -13.19
C ARG A 121 -17.53 -27.59 -13.11
N PRO A 122 -18.34 -27.85 -14.16
CA PRO A 122 -18.98 -29.16 -14.32
C PRO A 122 -17.93 -30.25 -14.58
#